data_AF-A0A7Z8Z8U1-F1
#
_entry.id   AF-A0A7Z8Z8U1-F1
#
_cell.length_a   1.000
_cell.length_b   1.000
_cell.length_c   1.000
_cell.angle_alpha   90.00
_cell.angle_beta   90.00
_cell.angle_gamma   90.00
#
_symmetry.space_group_name_H-M   'P 1'
#
loop_
_entity.id
_entity.type
_entity.pdbx_description
1 polymer ?
#
loop_
_entity_poly.entity_id
_entity_poly.type
_entity_poly.pdbx_seq_one_letter_code
_entity_poly.pdbx_strand_id
1 'polypeptide(L)'
;MLTFTLPLAKPLPLAGQTLTLSTFDPTYYVDMFYDKPGDVTLPAALRAGCKVTVVTPKPNDKMTAFAQSLDKADAPPEDMALGTYFAQKVTLTCQ
;
A
#
# COMPACT_ATOMS: atom_id res chain seq x y z
N MET A 1 -18.07 5.81 7.86
CA MET A 1 -17.36 4.89 6.96
C MET A 1 -17.31 5.52 5.58
N LEU A 2 -16.11 5.77 5.05
CA LEU A 2 -15.91 6.28 3.69
C LEU A 2 -15.54 5.09 2.80
N THR A 3 -16.27 4.90 1.70
CA THR A 3 -16.03 3.80 0.76
C THR A 3 -15.96 4.38 -0.65
N PHE A 4 -14.95 3.96 -1.41
CA PHE A 4 -14.79 4.33 -2.80
C PHE A 4 -14.24 3.16 -3.62
N THR A 5 -14.40 3.23 -4.94
CA THR A 5 -13.89 2.24 -5.90
C THR A 5 -12.99 2.95 -6.89
N LEU A 6 -11.76 2.47 -7.06
CA LEU A 6 -10.79 3.00 -8.02
C LEU A 6 -10.57 2.00 -9.17
N PRO A 7 -11.31 2.11 -10.29
CA PRO A 7 -11.09 1.25 -11.45
C PRO A 7 -9.80 1.64 -12.18
N LEU A 8 -9.12 0.64 -12.76
CA LEU A 8 -8.03 0.91 -13.70
C LEU A 8 -8.59 1.50 -15.00
N ALA A 9 -7.86 2.44 -15.62
CA ALA A 9 -8.26 3.07 -16.87
C ALA A 9 -8.44 2.06 -18.03
N LYS A 10 -7.70 0.95 -17.99
CA LYS A 10 -7.82 -0.18 -18.92
C LYS A 10 -7.76 -1.49 -18.14
N PRO A 11 -8.49 -2.54 -18.56
CA PRO A 11 -8.37 -3.87 -17.95
C PRO A 11 -6.92 -4.38 -18.02
N LEU A 12 -6.44 -4.92 -16.91
CA LEU A 12 -5.11 -5.50 -16.81
C LEU A 12 -5.22 -7.04 -16.87
N PRO A 13 -4.58 -7.72 -17.83
CA PRO A 13 -4.58 -9.18 -17.86
C PRO A 13 -3.89 -9.72 -16.60
N LEU A 14 -4.50 -10.67 -15.91
CA LEU A 14 -3.95 -11.17 -14.64
C LEU A 14 -3.08 -12.42 -14.80
N ALA A 15 -3.36 -13.26 -15.80
CA ALA A 15 -2.66 -14.53 -15.98
C ALA A 15 -1.14 -14.34 -16.15
N GLY A 16 -0.35 -15.08 -15.39
CA GLY A 16 1.11 -15.00 -15.40
C GLY A 16 1.71 -13.71 -14.83
N GLN A 17 0.89 -12.83 -14.24
CA GLN A 17 1.35 -11.54 -13.73
C GLN A 17 1.54 -11.54 -12.21
N THR A 18 2.48 -10.70 -11.77
CA THR A 18 2.60 -10.28 -10.37
C THR A 18 2.36 -8.79 -10.30
N LEU A 19 1.35 -8.39 -9.53
CA LEU A 19 0.93 -7.00 -9.36
C LEU A 19 1.23 -6.56 -7.93
N THR A 20 1.61 -5.30 -7.77
CA THR A 20 1.80 -4.69 -6.45
C THR A 20 0.95 -3.44 -6.31
N LEU A 21 0.27 -3.33 -5.18
CA LEU A 21 -0.50 -2.16 -4.77
C LEU A 21 0.04 -1.64 -3.44
N SER A 22 0.20 -0.33 -3.36
CA SER A 22 0.51 0.41 -2.12
C SER A 22 -0.31 1.68 -2.10
N THR A 23 -0.74 2.09 -0.91
CA THR A 23 -1.46 3.34 -0.68
C THR A 23 -0.64 4.20 0.27
N PHE A 24 -0.38 5.44 -0.13
CA PHE A 24 0.31 6.43 0.69
C PHE A 24 -0.13 7.83 0.27
N ASP A 25 0.01 8.78 1.19
CA ASP A 25 -0.07 10.20 0.86
C ASP A 25 1.33 10.69 0.46
N PRO A 26 1.49 11.34 -0.71
CA PRO A 26 2.79 11.85 -1.15
C PRO A 26 3.22 13.13 -0.43
N THR A 27 2.30 13.84 0.20
CA THR A 27 2.50 15.19 0.78
C THR A 27 2.56 15.18 2.30
N TYR A 28 1.85 14.29 2.98
CA TYR A 28 1.83 14.19 4.43
C TYR A 28 2.21 12.78 4.88
N TYR A 29 2.78 12.68 6.08
CA TYR A 29 2.90 11.38 6.72
C TYR A 29 1.55 10.96 7.31
N VAL A 30 0.91 9.99 6.65
CA VAL A 30 -0.30 9.32 7.13
C VAL A 30 -0.01 7.82 7.18
N ASP A 31 -0.22 7.21 8.35
CA ASP A 31 -0.05 5.77 8.51
C ASP A 31 -1.25 5.03 7.92
N MET A 32 -1.13 4.62 6.64
CA MET A 32 -2.14 3.84 5.92
C MET A 32 -1.80 2.36 5.99
N PHE A 33 -2.63 1.58 6.67
CA PHE A 33 -2.42 0.15 6.85
C PHE A 33 -3.72 -0.65 6.83
N TYR A 34 -3.61 -1.93 6.43
CA TYR A 34 -4.58 -2.98 6.65
C TYR A 34 -4.32 -3.59 8.03
N ASP A 35 -5.36 -3.64 8.88
CA ASP A 35 -5.24 -4.20 10.25
C ASP A 35 -4.79 -5.66 10.21
N LYS A 36 -5.32 -6.44 9.25
CA LYS A 36 -5.03 -7.86 9.08
C LYS A 36 -4.80 -8.18 7.59
N PRO A 37 -3.96 -9.17 7.26
CA PRO A 37 -3.80 -9.62 5.88
C PRO A 37 -5.11 -10.04 5.20
N GLY A 38 -6.09 -10.52 5.98
CA GLY A 38 -7.42 -10.94 5.49
C GLY A 38 -8.38 -9.80 5.13
N ASP A 39 -8.04 -8.55 5.46
CA ASP A 39 -8.84 -7.37 5.08
C ASP A 39 -8.69 -7.06 3.59
N VAL A 40 -7.62 -7.56 2.96
CA VAL A 40 -7.47 -7.60 1.50
C VAL A 40 -8.11 -8.87 0.97
N THR A 41 -9.16 -8.72 0.18
CA THR A 41 -9.91 -9.87 -0.35
C THR A 41 -9.87 -9.91 -1.87
N LEU A 42 -9.82 -11.12 -2.42
CA LEU A 42 -10.02 -11.37 -3.85
C LEU A 42 -11.46 -11.84 -4.11
N PRO A 43 -12.07 -11.48 -5.25
CA PRO A 43 -13.29 -12.12 -5.73
C PRO A 43 -13.14 -13.63 -5.81
N ALA A 44 -14.23 -14.37 -5.58
CA ALA A 44 -14.20 -15.84 -5.55
C ALA A 44 -13.61 -16.47 -6.82
N ALA A 45 -13.90 -15.89 -7.99
CA ALA A 45 -13.38 -16.34 -9.29
C ALA A 45 -11.85 -16.28 -9.41
N LEU A 46 -11.17 -15.42 -8.65
CA LEU A 46 -9.71 -15.27 -8.70
C LEU A 46 -8.98 -16.12 -7.67
N ARG A 47 -9.65 -16.61 -6.62
CA ARG A 47 -8.98 -17.32 -5.51
C ARG A 47 -8.33 -18.64 -5.91
N ALA A 48 -8.79 -19.27 -6.99
CA ALA A 48 -8.24 -20.53 -7.47
C ALA A 48 -6.92 -20.37 -8.24
N GLY A 49 -6.70 -19.22 -8.90
CA GLY A 49 -5.53 -18.97 -9.74
C GLY A 49 -4.65 -17.82 -9.26
N CYS A 50 -5.02 -17.14 -8.18
CA CYS A 50 -4.29 -16.00 -7.66
C CYS A 50 -4.11 -16.08 -6.14
N LYS A 51 -2.93 -15.68 -5.68
CA LYS A 51 -2.59 -15.52 -4.27
C LYS A 51 -2.34 -14.06 -3.95
N VAL A 52 -2.91 -13.59 -2.85
CA VAL A 52 -2.64 -12.26 -2.31
C VAL A 52 -1.77 -12.36 -1.06
N THR A 53 -0.80 -11.46 -0.92
CA THR A 53 0.02 -11.30 0.28
C THR A 53 0.08 -9.83 0.67
N VAL A 54 0.07 -9.55 1.97
CA VAL A 54 0.26 -8.20 2.51
C VAL A 54 1.58 -8.19 3.26
N VAL A 55 2.46 -7.25 2.92
CA VAL A 55 3.77 -7.07 3.54
C VAL A 55 3.82 -5.70 4.20
N THR A 56 4.00 -5.68 5.52
CA THR A 56 4.25 -4.46 6.28
C THR A 56 5.75 -4.13 6.23
N PRO A 57 6.14 -2.96 5.70
CA PRO A 57 7.55 -2.57 5.70
C PRO A 57 8.04 -2.32 7.12
N LYS A 58 9.35 -2.44 7.30
CA LYS A 58 10.06 -2.06 8.52
C LYS A 58 11.03 -0.94 8.18
N PRO A 59 10.61 0.33 8.28
CA PRO A 59 11.49 1.47 8.15
C PRO A 59 12.65 1.39 9.15
N ASN A 60 13.80 1.98 8.82
CA ASN A 60 14.90 2.08 9.77
C ASN A 60 14.63 3.17 10.83
N ASP A 61 15.43 3.17 11.90
CA ASP A 61 15.26 4.08 13.04
C ASP A 61 15.32 5.56 12.63
N LYS A 62 16.18 5.91 11.65
CA LYS A 62 16.30 7.29 11.16
C LYS A 62 15.01 7.76 10.48
N MET A 63 14.43 6.91 9.63
CA MET A 63 13.16 7.22 8.95
C MET A 63 12.01 7.30 9.94
N THR A 64 11.98 6.40 10.92
CA THR A 64 10.96 6.42 11.98
C THR A 64 11.06 7.69 12.83
N ALA A 65 12.26 8.08 13.25
CA ALA A 65 12.48 9.31 14.01
C ALA A 65 12.13 10.56 13.19
N PHE A 66 12.45 10.57 11.90
CA PHE A 66 12.05 11.66 11.01
C PHE A 66 10.52 11.76 10.90
N ALA A 67 9.82 10.64 10.66
CA ALA A 67 8.36 10.62 10.59
C ALA A 67 7.70 11.13 11.88
N GLN A 68 8.22 10.74 13.04
CA GLN A 68 7.76 11.21 14.36
C GLN A 68 8.03 12.70 14.60
N SER A 69 9.03 13.29 13.94
CA SER A 69 9.36 14.71 14.09
C SER A 69 8.41 15.65 13.34
N LEU A 70 7.65 15.13 12.37
CA LEU A 70 6.75 15.92 11.50
C LEU A 70 5.47 16.38 12.23
N ASP A 71 5.24 15.93 13.45
CA ASP A 71 4.00 16.02 14.23
C ASP A 71 3.55 17.44 14.66
N LYS A 72 4.11 18.54 14.09
CA LYS A 72 3.82 19.91 14.61
C LYS A 72 3.51 21.02 13.60
N ALA A 73 4.05 21.03 12.38
CA ALA A 73 3.71 22.04 11.37
C ALA A 73 4.20 21.74 9.95
N ASP A 74 4.96 20.66 9.75
CA ASP A 74 5.81 20.52 8.57
C ASP A 74 5.43 19.29 7.75
N ALA A 75 5.16 19.52 6.46
CA ALA A 75 5.14 18.45 5.47
C ALA A 75 6.59 18.05 5.15
N PRO A 76 6.89 16.75 4.96
CA PRO A 76 8.17 16.36 4.39
C PRO A 76 8.32 16.98 2.99
N PRO A 77 9.55 17.20 2.51
CA PRO A 77 9.77 17.58 1.11
C PRO A 77 9.03 16.61 0.16
N GLU A 78 8.25 17.14 -0.79
CA GLU A 78 7.40 16.33 -1.68
C GLU A 78 8.21 15.29 -2.49
N ASP A 79 9.47 15.60 -2.80
CA ASP A 79 10.40 14.72 -3.50
C ASP A 79 10.84 13.51 -2.66
N MET A 80 10.67 13.55 -1.34
CA MET A 80 11.01 12.46 -0.44
C MET A 80 10.01 11.30 -0.51
N ALA A 81 8.75 11.56 -0.87
CA ALA A 81 7.65 10.59 -0.88
C ALA A 81 7.65 9.69 0.37
N LEU A 82 7.78 10.29 1.56
CA LEU A 82 8.07 9.61 2.82
C LEU A 82 7.11 8.44 3.11
N GLY A 83 5.83 8.59 2.77
CA GLY A 83 4.83 7.55 2.96
C GLY A 83 5.19 6.20 2.30
N THR A 84 5.98 6.20 1.22
CA THR A 84 6.42 4.97 0.53
C THR A 84 7.27 4.04 1.39
N TYR A 85 7.98 4.56 2.39
CA TYR A 85 8.80 3.77 3.31
C TYR A 85 7.96 3.02 4.35
N PHE A 86 6.74 3.48 4.60
CA PHE A 86 5.83 2.97 5.62
C PHE A 86 4.63 2.23 5.03
N ALA A 87 4.30 2.51 3.77
CA ALA A 87 3.16 1.92 3.09
C ALA A 87 3.28 0.39 2.97
N GLN A 88 2.23 -0.30 3.39
CA GLN A 88 2.11 -1.73 3.16
C GLN A 88 2.08 -2.04 1.65
N LYS A 89 2.63 -3.20 1.30
CA LYS A 89 2.62 -3.72 -0.07
C LYS A 89 1.66 -4.90 -0.15
N VAL A 90 0.65 -4.77 -0.98
CA VAL A 90 -0.21 -5.88 -1.38
C VAL A 90 0.35 -6.45 -2.67
N THR A 91 0.77 -7.71 -2.64
CA THR A 91 1.24 -8.42 -3.83
C THR A 91 0.19 -9.44 -4.26
N LEU A 92 -0.23 -9.36 -5.51
CA LEU A 92 -1.11 -10.33 -6.16
C LEU A 92 -0.31 -11.12 -7.19
N THR A 93 -0.16 -12.41 -6.99
CA THR A 93 0.52 -13.32 -7.92
C THR A 93 -0.50 -14.27 -8.51
N CYS A 94 -0.67 -14.25 -9.83
CA CYS A 94 -1.61 -15.12 -10.54
C CYS A 94 -0.84 -16.01 -11.52
N GLN A 95 -0.91 -17.33 -11.33
CA GLN A 95 -0.17 -18.35 -12.10
C GLN A 95 -1.14 -19.32 -12.78
#